data_AF-A0A821GTE6-F1
#
_entry.id   AF-A0A821GTE6-F1
#
_cell.length_a   1.000
_cell.length_b   1.000
_cell.length_c   1.000
_cell.angle_alpha   90.00
_cell.angle_beta   90.00
_cell.angle_gamma   90.00
#
_symmetry.space_group_name_H-M   'P 1'
#
loop_
_entity.id
_entity.type
_entity.pdbx_description
1 polymer ?
#
loop_
_entity_poly.entity_id
_entity_poly.type
_entity_poly.pdbx_seq_one_letter_code
_entity_poly.pdbx_strand_id
1 'polypeptide(L)'
;MTYQNKSCVPSLRSFLFIITVIFAFFITHYIIPVRVPGSMIHPIKYKIITGTFAFVLDFSQIFESIIGIPYYKTLNTIVDSFDQIKIRSFDHGQVLYHDQYIEDVLVRIYTPSNMSKTFLSPVIIFFHGGGFFFGSIYSHDTMTYHMSMYSGAKVISVNYRLTPNVHYPIPIEDSVKVVRYVMDNYQEFSIDPKQVFLCGDSAGGNIAVVVERQIRHEQKSIIRGVILLYPLLQLVNFRLPSYLTNSPYNILSILREDILTQVTNFYVNTSFAKNELFQNQHLSSDDYNYFYSKVNLPIANKDHLVEKSHPDTWKLFNENISPLLADDKILHNSPSTFIGACTYDVLLSDSQLYFERLQKLNVKDIVYREYRIFHGAMTFVDFPVAFNEAFDIIHDCAQFVINRTTFII
;
A
#
# COMPACT_ATOMS: atom_id res chain seq x y z
N MET A 1 18.69 10.68 -63.34
CA MET A 1 18.34 9.55 -62.46
C MET A 1 18.04 10.11 -61.08
N THR A 2 16.76 10.38 -60.80
CA THR A 2 16.28 10.84 -59.50
C THR A 2 15.89 9.61 -58.67
N TYR A 3 16.71 9.26 -57.69
CA TYR A 3 16.36 8.27 -56.67
C TYR A 3 15.27 8.86 -55.77
N GLN A 4 14.01 8.48 -56.02
CA GLN A 4 12.93 8.73 -55.05
C GLN A 4 13.11 7.78 -53.88
N ASN A 5 13.52 8.33 -52.74
CA ASN A 5 13.55 7.67 -51.46
C ASN A 5 12.09 7.42 -51.02
N LYS A 6 11.51 6.27 -51.38
CA LYS A 6 10.21 5.84 -50.86
C LYS A 6 10.39 5.52 -49.39
N SER A 7 10.04 6.48 -48.53
CA SER A 7 9.87 6.26 -47.09
C SER A 7 8.96 5.05 -46.89
N CYS A 8 9.50 3.99 -46.30
CA CYS A 8 8.82 2.73 -46.02
C CYS A 8 7.86 2.95 -44.84
N VAL A 9 6.74 3.64 -45.07
CA VAL A 9 5.65 3.74 -44.10
C VAL A 9 4.89 2.41 -44.18
N PRO A 10 4.73 1.66 -43.07
CA PRO A 10 3.97 0.43 -43.06
C PRO A 10 2.56 0.67 -43.63
N SER A 11 2.07 -0.22 -44.49
CA SER A 11 0.69 -0.12 -44.96
C SER A 11 -0.26 -0.16 -43.75
N LEU A 12 -1.41 0.52 -43.82
CA LEU A 12 -2.44 0.47 -42.76
C LEU A 12 -2.79 -0.97 -42.37
N ARG A 13 -2.78 -1.89 -43.36
CA ARG A 13 -2.98 -3.33 -43.13
C ARG A 13 -1.87 -3.97 -42.31
N SER A 14 -0.61 -3.63 -42.59
CA SER A 14 0.55 -4.11 -41.82
C SER A 14 0.52 -3.60 -40.38
N PHE A 15 0.13 -2.34 -40.18
CA PHE A 15 -0.03 -1.75 -38.84
C PHE A 15 -1.15 -2.42 -38.03
N LEU A 16 -2.33 -2.60 -38.63
CA LEU A 16 -3.46 -3.29 -38.00
C LEU A 16 -3.14 -4.76 -37.67
N PHE A 17 -2.41 -5.45 -38.54
CA PHE A 17 -1.95 -6.81 -38.28
C PHE A 17 -1.02 -6.87 -37.05
N ILE A 18 -0.04 -5.98 -36.95
CA ILE A 18 0.89 -5.91 -35.80
C ILE A 18 0.11 -5.66 -34.50
N ILE A 19 -0.80 -4.69 -34.49
CA ILE A 19 -1.64 -4.41 -33.32
C ILE A 19 -2.46 -5.64 -32.93
N THR A 20 -3.03 -6.34 -33.90
CA THR A 20 -3.85 -7.54 -33.65
C THR A 20 -3.02 -8.65 -33.03
N VAL A 21 -1.79 -8.87 -33.51
CA VAL A 21 -0.86 -9.86 -32.96
C VAL A 21 -0.44 -9.49 -31.53
N ILE A 22 -0.08 -8.22 -31.28
CA ILE A 22 0.27 -7.75 -29.94
C ILE A 22 -0.92 -7.91 -28.98
N PHE A 23 -2.12 -7.55 -29.43
CA PHE A 23 -3.34 -7.69 -28.64
C PHE A 23 -3.66 -9.16 -28.35
N ALA A 24 -3.56 -10.04 -29.34
CA ALA A 24 -3.75 -11.47 -29.15
C ALA A 24 -2.70 -12.07 -28.20
N PHE A 25 -1.44 -11.65 -28.31
CA PHE A 25 -0.38 -12.03 -27.38
C PHE A 25 -0.70 -11.57 -25.95
N PHE A 26 -1.09 -10.31 -25.78
CA PHE A 26 -1.50 -9.75 -24.49
C PHE A 26 -2.63 -10.55 -23.86
N ILE A 27 -3.71 -10.82 -24.61
CA ILE A 27 -4.85 -11.60 -24.09
C ILE A 27 -4.42 -13.03 -23.70
N THR A 28 -3.69 -13.72 -24.58
CA THR A 28 -3.34 -15.14 -24.37
C THR A 28 -2.33 -15.36 -23.26
N HIS A 29 -1.38 -14.44 -23.07
CA HIS A 29 -0.31 -14.58 -22.09
C HIS A 29 -0.61 -13.90 -20.75
N TYR A 30 -1.38 -12.80 -20.75
CA TYR A 30 -1.58 -11.99 -19.55
C TYR A 30 -3.02 -12.01 -19.03
N ILE A 31 -4.05 -12.19 -19.86
CA ILE A 31 -5.45 -12.15 -19.38
C ILE A 31 -6.01 -13.56 -19.14
N ILE A 32 -5.85 -14.48 -20.11
CA ILE A 32 -6.40 -15.84 -20.02
C ILE A 32 -5.81 -16.64 -18.84
N PRO A 33 -4.48 -16.63 -18.60
CA PRO A 33 -3.85 -17.46 -17.57
C PRO A 33 -4.14 -17.01 -16.14
N VAL A 34 -4.69 -15.81 -15.95
CA VAL A 34 -4.99 -15.27 -14.62
C VAL A 34 -5.98 -16.18 -13.90
N ARG A 35 -5.53 -16.70 -12.76
CA ARG A 35 -6.36 -17.48 -11.83
C ARG A 35 -7.25 -16.54 -11.05
N VAL A 36 -8.53 -16.88 -10.99
CA VAL A 36 -9.54 -16.09 -10.28
C VAL A 36 -10.04 -16.88 -9.08
N PRO A 37 -10.10 -16.28 -7.88
CA PRO A 37 -10.74 -16.88 -6.73
C PRO A 37 -12.19 -17.24 -7.04
N GLY A 38 -12.65 -18.43 -6.61
CA GLY A 38 -13.98 -18.93 -6.97
C GLY A 38 -15.14 -18.03 -6.54
N SER A 39 -14.94 -17.25 -5.49
CA SER A 39 -15.92 -16.32 -4.93
C SER A 39 -15.71 -14.85 -5.35
N MET A 40 -14.87 -14.57 -6.35
CA MET A 40 -14.65 -13.20 -6.84
C MET A 40 -15.90 -12.62 -7.49
N ILE A 41 -16.32 -11.44 -7.04
CA ILE A 41 -17.56 -10.77 -7.49
C ILE A 41 -17.43 -10.28 -8.94
N HIS A 42 -16.25 -9.78 -9.32
CA HIS A 42 -15.98 -9.21 -10.64
C HIS A 42 -14.83 -9.93 -11.38
N PRO A 43 -15.01 -11.19 -11.81
CA PRO A 43 -13.92 -12.03 -12.32
C PRO A 43 -13.25 -11.49 -13.60
N ILE A 44 -14.02 -10.88 -14.51
CA ILE A 44 -13.47 -10.35 -15.77
C ILE A 44 -12.65 -9.08 -15.51
N LYS A 45 -13.18 -8.12 -14.73
CA LYS A 45 -12.45 -6.89 -14.37
C LYS A 45 -11.14 -7.22 -13.69
N TYR A 46 -11.20 -8.13 -12.72
CA TYR A 46 -10.04 -8.67 -12.03
C TYR A 46 -8.99 -9.23 -13.01
N LYS A 47 -9.39 -10.05 -13.99
CA LYS A 47 -8.44 -10.64 -14.96
C LYS A 47 -7.75 -9.55 -15.78
N ILE A 48 -8.52 -8.58 -16.26
CA ILE A 48 -8.01 -7.47 -17.05
C ILE A 48 -6.99 -6.67 -16.25
N ILE A 49 -7.31 -6.29 -15.00
CA ILE A 49 -6.42 -5.48 -14.16
C ILE A 49 -5.15 -6.24 -13.79
N THR A 50 -5.31 -7.48 -13.31
CA THR A 50 -4.18 -8.35 -12.96
C THR A 50 -3.23 -8.53 -14.14
N GLY A 51 -3.78 -8.90 -15.30
CA GLY A 51 -2.99 -9.15 -16.50
C GLY A 51 -2.37 -7.88 -17.07
N THR A 52 -3.07 -6.75 -17.04
CA THR A 52 -2.51 -5.45 -17.45
C THR A 52 -1.32 -5.07 -16.58
N PHE A 53 -1.44 -5.22 -15.25
CA PHE A 53 -0.35 -4.88 -14.35
C PHE A 53 0.85 -5.84 -14.52
N ALA A 54 0.61 -7.14 -14.68
CA ALA A 54 1.65 -8.12 -15.01
C ALA A 54 2.37 -7.75 -16.30
N PHE A 55 1.63 -7.37 -17.35
CA PHE A 55 2.22 -6.91 -18.60
C PHE A 55 3.08 -5.66 -18.41
N VAL A 56 2.60 -4.65 -17.66
CA VAL A 56 3.36 -3.41 -17.42
C VAL A 56 4.65 -3.70 -16.64
N LEU A 57 4.60 -4.61 -15.66
CA LEU A 57 5.77 -5.01 -14.87
C LEU A 57 6.81 -5.74 -15.73
N ASP A 58 6.38 -6.77 -16.46
CA ASP A 58 7.27 -7.55 -17.32
C ASP A 58 7.83 -6.66 -18.46
N PHE A 59 7.01 -5.76 -19.02
CA PHE A 59 7.45 -4.75 -19.97
C PHE A 59 8.51 -3.82 -19.36
N SER A 60 8.33 -3.38 -18.12
CA SER A 60 9.29 -2.51 -17.43
C SER A 60 10.64 -3.22 -17.20
N GLN A 61 10.63 -4.52 -16.91
CA GLN A 61 11.84 -5.34 -16.75
C GLN A 61 12.56 -5.59 -18.08
N ILE A 62 11.80 -5.82 -19.17
CA ILE A 62 12.35 -5.91 -20.51
C ILE A 62 12.98 -4.58 -20.91
N PHE A 63 12.32 -3.46 -20.64
CA PHE A 63 12.82 -2.13 -20.94
C PHE A 63 14.10 -1.80 -20.18
N GLU A 64 14.19 -2.21 -18.90
CA GLU A 64 15.43 -2.16 -18.12
C GLU A 64 16.56 -2.93 -18.80
N SER A 65 16.28 -4.14 -19.29
CA SER A 65 17.28 -4.99 -19.96
C SER A 65 17.82 -4.37 -21.26
N ILE A 66 17.05 -3.49 -21.91
CA ILE A 66 17.43 -2.85 -23.18
C ILE A 66 18.10 -1.49 -22.95
N ILE A 67 17.57 -0.68 -22.02
CA ILE A 67 17.93 0.74 -21.88
C ILE A 67 18.71 1.02 -20.57
N GLY A 68 18.73 0.07 -19.63
CA GLY A 68 19.43 0.19 -18.35
C GLY A 68 18.73 1.10 -17.33
N ILE A 69 17.49 1.53 -17.60
CA ILE A 69 16.67 2.25 -16.62
C ILE A 69 16.00 1.22 -15.69
N PRO A 70 16.21 1.28 -14.36
CA PRO A 70 15.63 0.31 -13.45
C PRO A 70 14.10 0.19 -13.61
N TYR A 71 13.57 -1.04 -13.63
CA TYR A 71 12.17 -1.31 -13.97
C TYR A 71 11.19 -0.53 -13.08
N TYR A 72 11.51 -0.36 -11.79
CA TYR A 72 10.65 0.35 -10.85
C TYR A 72 10.48 1.83 -11.18
N LYS A 73 11.48 2.47 -11.81
CA LYS A 73 11.38 3.86 -12.29
C LYS A 73 10.43 3.94 -13.49
N THR A 74 10.57 3.01 -14.43
CA THR A 74 9.66 2.89 -15.58
C THR A 74 8.23 2.63 -15.13
N LEU A 75 8.04 1.70 -14.18
CA LEU A 75 6.75 1.36 -13.59
C LEU A 75 6.08 2.59 -12.94
N ASN A 76 6.79 3.29 -12.05
CA ASN A 76 6.28 4.51 -11.40
C ASN A 76 5.91 5.58 -12.45
N THR A 77 6.76 5.79 -13.45
CA THR A 77 6.50 6.78 -14.50
C THR A 77 5.25 6.45 -15.31
N ILE A 78 5.04 5.18 -15.68
CA ILE A 78 3.86 4.74 -16.43
C ILE A 78 2.59 4.95 -15.60
N VAL A 79 2.60 4.55 -14.34
CA VAL A 79 1.43 4.67 -13.46
C VAL A 79 1.10 6.14 -13.16
N ASP A 80 2.10 6.92 -12.74
CA ASP A 80 1.91 8.35 -12.45
C ASP A 80 1.40 9.11 -13.69
N SER A 81 1.90 8.77 -14.88
CA SER A 81 1.42 9.37 -16.13
C SER A 81 -0.05 9.06 -16.39
N PHE A 82 -0.48 7.83 -16.11
CA PHE A 82 -1.87 7.42 -16.28
C PHE A 82 -2.80 8.13 -15.28
N ASP A 83 -2.38 8.24 -14.03
CA ASP A 83 -3.20 8.87 -12.99
C ASP A 83 -3.19 10.40 -13.08
N GLN A 84 -2.12 11.03 -13.58
CA GLN A 84 -2.13 12.46 -13.90
C GLN A 84 -3.11 12.82 -15.04
N ILE A 85 -3.34 11.91 -15.99
CA ILE A 85 -4.38 12.10 -17.02
C ILE A 85 -5.77 12.05 -16.37
N LYS A 86 -6.00 11.12 -15.44
CA LYS A 86 -7.24 11.01 -14.67
C LYS A 86 -7.52 12.25 -13.82
N ILE A 87 -6.55 12.74 -13.07
CA ILE A 87 -6.68 13.92 -12.18
C ILE A 87 -7.33 15.12 -12.90
N ARG A 88 -6.96 15.35 -14.17
CA ARG A 88 -7.49 16.49 -14.97
C ARG A 88 -8.94 16.33 -15.40
N SER A 89 -9.52 15.13 -15.30
CA SER A 89 -10.90 14.85 -15.69
C SER A 89 -11.91 14.89 -14.54
N PHE A 90 -11.47 15.07 -13.28
CA PHE A 90 -12.30 14.91 -12.08
C PHE A 90 -12.52 16.19 -11.26
N ASP A 91 -12.15 17.37 -11.76
CA ASP A 91 -12.43 18.63 -11.06
C ASP A 91 -13.94 18.98 -11.11
N HIS A 92 -14.69 18.37 -10.20
CA HIS A 92 -16.08 18.73 -9.91
C HIS A 92 -16.18 19.81 -8.82
N GLY A 93 -15.04 20.38 -8.36
CA GLY A 93 -15.00 21.45 -7.36
C GLY A 93 -15.40 21.05 -5.94
N GLN A 94 -15.55 19.75 -5.62
CA GLN A 94 -15.95 19.27 -4.29
C GLN A 94 -14.79 19.15 -3.30
N VAL A 95 -13.57 18.91 -3.80
CA VAL A 95 -12.34 18.89 -3.00
C VAL A 95 -11.28 19.65 -3.77
N LEU A 96 -10.71 20.67 -3.12
CA LEU A 96 -9.57 21.42 -3.64
C LEU A 96 -8.28 20.70 -3.25
N TYR A 97 -7.28 20.69 -4.12
CA TYR A 97 -5.96 20.17 -3.78
C TYR A 97 -4.84 21.12 -4.19
N HIS A 98 -3.73 21.05 -3.47
CA HIS A 98 -2.47 21.68 -3.86
C HIS A 98 -1.28 20.87 -3.36
N ASP A 99 -0.16 21.02 -4.06
CA ASP A 99 1.11 20.40 -3.72
C ASP A 99 2.00 21.40 -2.99
N GLN A 100 2.67 20.96 -1.94
CA GLN A 100 3.68 21.76 -1.26
C GLN A 100 4.77 20.87 -0.67
N TYR A 101 5.93 21.46 -0.39
CA TYR A 101 6.97 20.79 0.38
C TYR A 101 6.79 21.11 1.86
N ILE A 102 6.76 20.07 2.69
CA ILE A 102 6.92 20.17 4.13
C ILE A 102 8.36 19.75 4.41
N GLU A 103 9.18 20.74 4.80
CA GLU A 103 10.64 20.62 4.78
C GLU A 103 11.14 20.19 3.38
N ASP A 104 11.63 18.97 3.24
CA ASP A 104 12.13 18.35 1.99
C ASP A 104 11.21 17.24 1.45
N VAL A 105 10.03 17.03 2.05
CA VAL A 105 9.08 15.99 1.65
C VAL A 105 7.91 16.63 0.90
N LEU A 106 7.70 16.22 -0.35
CA LEU A 106 6.54 16.63 -1.13
C LEU A 106 5.26 16.04 -0.52
N VAL A 107 4.24 16.86 -0.33
CA VAL A 107 2.91 16.42 0.09
C VAL A 107 1.85 17.01 -0.83
N ARG A 108 0.71 16.32 -0.92
CA ARG A 108 -0.51 16.85 -1.53
C ARG A 108 -1.59 17.00 -0.47
N ILE A 109 -2.20 18.17 -0.41
CA ILE A 109 -3.22 18.51 0.59
C ILE A 109 -4.57 18.63 -0.08
N TYR A 110 -5.50 17.78 0.30
CA TYR A 110 -6.91 17.78 -0.12
C TYR A 110 -7.76 18.48 0.94
N THR A 111 -8.59 19.42 0.51
CA THR A 111 -9.49 20.20 1.36
C THR A 111 -10.90 20.17 0.78
N PRO A 112 -11.90 19.64 1.51
CA PRO A 112 -13.30 19.70 1.09
C PRO A 112 -13.74 21.14 0.83
N SER A 113 -14.39 21.42 -0.29
CA SER A 113 -14.70 22.80 -0.71
C SER A 113 -15.78 23.47 0.15
N ASN A 114 -16.61 22.66 0.81
CA ASN A 114 -17.63 23.09 1.78
C ASN A 114 -17.06 23.30 3.20
N MET A 115 -15.76 23.09 3.42
CA MET A 115 -15.12 23.25 4.71
C MET A 115 -15.10 24.72 5.15
N SER A 116 -15.59 24.99 6.35
CA SER A 116 -15.54 26.35 6.91
C SER A 116 -14.10 26.79 7.11
N LYS A 117 -13.80 28.03 6.68
CA LYS A 117 -12.49 28.67 6.92
C LYS A 117 -12.33 29.20 8.34
N THR A 118 -13.39 29.19 9.15
CA THR A 118 -13.39 29.75 10.52
C THR A 118 -13.09 28.72 11.60
N PHE A 119 -13.14 27.42 11.28
CA PHE A 119 -12.97 26.34 12.26
C PHE A 119 -11.79 25.44 11.90
N LEU A 120 -11.14 24.92 12.94
CA LEU A 120 -10.12 23.89 12.77
C LEU A 120 -10.77 22.57 12.38
N SER A 121 -10.17 21.89 11.40
CA SER A 121 -10.76 20.71 10.76
C SER A 121 -10.03 19.42 11.15
N PRO A 122 -10.72 18.26 11.16
CA PRO A 122 -10.03 16.99 11.28
C PRO A 122 -9.10 16.76 10.07
N VAL A 123 -8.04 15.99 10.29
CA VAL A 123 -7.05 15.66 9.25
C VAL A 123 -6.72 14.18 9.24
N ILE A 124 -6.58 13.63 8.04
CA ILE A 124 -6.05 12.30 7.77
C ILE A 124 -4.69 12.49 7.11
N ILE A 125 -3.62 12.03 7.73
CA ILE A 125 -2.29 11.99 7.11
C ILE A 125 -2.13 10.61 6.50
N PHE A 126 -1.97 10.57 5.18
CA PHE A 126 -2.05 9.38 4.36
C PHE A 126 -0.67 8.96 3.84
N PHE A 127 -0.32 7.69 4.05
CA PHE A 127 0.92 7.07 3.55
C PHE A 127 0.54 6.03 2.50
N HIS A 128 1.01 6.24 1.26
CA HIS A 128 0.67 5.37 0.15
C HIS A 128 1.34 4.00 0.23
N GLY A 129 0.72 2.97 -0.34
CA GLY A 129 1.29 1.64 -0.52
C GLY A 129 2.27 1.55 -1.68
N GLY A 130 2.56 0.31 -2.11
CA GLY A 130 3.49 0.04 -3.20
C GLY A 130 4.84 -0.56 -2.78
N GLY A 131 4.86 -1.31 -1.66
CA GLY A 131 6.02 -2.10 -1.27
C GLY A 131 7.29 -1.28 -0.99
N PHE A 132 7.12 -0.01 -0.58
CA PHE A 132 8.21 0.95 -0.34
C PHE A 132 9.07 1.33 -1.56
N PHE A 133 8.82 0.78 -2.76
CA PHE A 133 9.59 1.06 -3.98
C PHE A 133 8.74 1.65 -5.12
N PHE A 134 7.42 1.59 -4.97
CA PHE A 134 6.41 2.02 -5.92
C PHE A 134 5.36 2.88 -5.21
N GLY A 135 4.64 3.69 -5.98
CA GLY A 135 3.56 4.55 -5.48
C GLY A 135 3.99 6.02 -5.36
N SER A 136 3.00 6.91 -5.26
CA SER A 136 3.21 8.35 -5.15
C SER A 136 1.91 9.04 -4.72
N ILE A 137 1.99 10.36 -4.49
CA ILE A 137 0.79 11.21 -4.37
C ILE A 137 -0.09 11.20 -5.62
N TYR A 138 0.45 10.85 -6.80
CA TYR A 138 -0.30 10.80 -8.05
C TYR A 138 -1.06 9.48 -8.18
N SER A 139 -0.43 8.35 -7.88
CA SER A 139 -1.06 7.03 -8.03
C SER A 139 -2.15 6.74 -7.00
N HIS A 140 -2.16 7.48 -5.88
CA HIS A 140 -3.15 7.37 -4.83
C HIS A 140 -4.16 8.53 -4.83
N ASP A 141 -4.09 9.43 -5.82
CA ASP A 141 -4.82 10.69 -5.83
C ASP A 141 -6.33 10.50 -5.69
N THR A 142 -6.91 9.68 -6.56
CA THR A 142 -8.33 9.32 -6.57
C THR A 142 -8.81 8.85 -5.18
N MET A 143 -8.06 7.95 -4.54
CA MET A 143 -8.45 7.39 -3.25
C MET A 143 -8.41 8.46 -2.15
N THR A 144 -7.36 9.28 -2.11
CA THR A 144 -7.23 10.36 -1.13
C THR A 144 -8.24 11.49 -1.35
N TYR A 145 -8.60 11.77 -2.61
CA TYR A 145 -9.68 12.68 -2.97
C TYR A 145 -11.01 12.20 -2.39
N HIS A 146 -11.40 10.95 -2.68
CA HIS A 146 -12.66 10.37 -2.19
C HIS A 146 -12.66 10.26 -0.67
N MET A 147 -11.53 9.90 -0.06
CA MET A 147 -11.40 9.88 1.40
C MET A 147 -11.64 11.26 2.01
N SER A 148 -11.09 12.33 1.43
CA SER A 148 -11.35 13.71 1.87
C SER A 148 -12.81 14.10 1.69
N MET A 149 -13.38 13.80 0.52
CA MET A 149 -14.76 14.09 0.17
C MET A 149 -15.75 13.44 1.15
N TYR A 150 -15.63 12.12 1.37
CA TYR A 150 -16.59 11.36 2.16
C TYR A 150 -16.41 11.56 3.67
N SER A 151 -15.18 11.75 4.15
CA SER A 151 -14.93 11.99 5.58
C SER A 151 -15.22 13.42 6.01
N GLY A 152 -15.25 14.38 5.07
CA GLY A 152 -15.26 15.80 5.38
C GLY A 152 -13.98 16.30 6.08
N ALA A 153 -12.92 15.48 6.13
CA ALA A 153 -11.64 15.82 6.70
C ALA A 153 -10.66 16.30 5.61
N LYS A 154 -9.66 17.08 6.02
CA LYS A 154 -8.49 17.31 5.17
C LYS A 154 -7.71 16.02 5.03
N VAL A 155 -7.12 15.78 3.86
CA VAL A 155 -6.18 14.65 3.66
C VAL A 155 -4.83 15.23 3.26
N ILE A 156 -3.76 14.83 3.95
CA ILE A 156 -2.38 15.16 3.60
C ILE A 156 -1.70 13.87 3.13
N SER A 157 -1.54 13.72 1.81
CA SER A 157 -0.88 12.56 1.20
C SER A 157 0.63 12.78 1.15
N VAL A 158 1.39 11.88 1.75
CA VAL A 158 2.85 12.01 1.94
C VAL A 158 3.62 11.28 0.85
N ASN A 159 4.45 12.01 0.10
CA ASN A 159 5.31 11.44 -0.94
C ASN A 159 6.70 11.08 -0.37
N TYR A 160 6.73 10.11 0.55
CA TYR A 160 7.96 9.69 1.23
C TYR A 160 8.97 9.09 0.23
N ARG A 161 10.27 9.16 0.54
CA ARG A 161 11.32 8.66 -0.36
C ARG A 161 11.26 7.13 -0.50
N LEU A 162 11.44 6.66 -1.74
CA LEU A 162 11.29 5.25 -2.09
C LEU A 162 12.61 4.49 -2.19
N THR A 163 12.53 3.22 -1.84
CA THR A 163 13.56 2.22 -2.09
C THR A 163 13.66 1.89 -3.59
N PRO A 164 14.81 1.39 -4.07
CA PRO A 164 16.09 1.18 -3.39
C PRO A 164 16.98 2.43 -3.32
N ASN A 165 16.50 3.62 -3.69
CA ASN A 165 17.32 4.85 -3.61
C ASN A 165 17.63 5.23 -2.14
N VAL A 166 16.70 4.90 -1.25
CA VAL A 166 16.86 4.95 0.20
C VAL A 166 16.42 3.60 0.78
N HIS A 167 16.75 3.33 2.04
CA HIS A 167 16.34 2.12 2.75
C HIS A 167 15.69 2.50 4.08
N TYR A 168 15.11 1.52 4.79
CA TYR A 168 14.77 1.70 6.20
C TYR A 168 15.95 2.35 6.95
N PRO A 169 15.74 3.39 7.78
CA PRO A 169 14.45 3.94 8.24
C PRO A 169 13.91 5.14 7.45
N ILE A 170 14.53 5.54 6.33
CA ILE A 170 14.25 6.83 5.66
C ILE A 170 12.77 7.05 5.29
N PRO A 171 12.02 6.08 4.71
CA PRO A 171 10.59 6.27 4.41
C PRO A 171 9.75 6.62 5.66
N ILE A 172 10.10 6.03 6.81
CA ILE A 172 9.46 6.30 8.09
C ILE A 172 9.88 7.68 8.60
N GLU A 173 11.16 8.03 8.53
CA GLU A 173 11.65 9.34 8.99
C GLU A 173 11.00 10.50 8.24
N ASP A 174 10.84 10.38 6.92
CA ASP A 174 10.11 11.36 6.10
C ASP A 174 8.66 11.52 6.58
N SER A 175 8.02 10.39 6.88
CA SER A 175 6.63 10.34 7.33
C SER A 175 6.46 10.95 8.73
N VAL A 176 7.36 10.63 9.68
CA VAL A 176 7.38 11.22 11.02
C VAL A 176 7.63 12.73 10.95
N LYS A 177 8.56 13.16 10.10
CA LYS A 177 8.87 14.58 9.87
C LYS A 177 7.62 15.35 9.44
N VAL A 178 6.90 14.83 8.44
CA VAL A 178 5.65 15.46 7.98
C VAL A 178 4.61 15.50 9.09
N VAL A 179 4.35 14.38 9.78
CA VAL A 179 3.36 14.35 10.87
C VAL A 179 3.72 15.35 11.96
N ARG A 180 4.99 15.39 12.39
CA ARG A 180 5.45 16.31 13.42
C ARG A 180 5.28 17.77 12.98
N TYR A 181 5.72 18.12 11.77
CA TYR A 181 5.58 19.48 11.25
C TYR A 181 4.11 19.92 11.17
N VAL A 182 3.23 19.06 10.65
CA VAL A 182 1.80 19.35 10.54
C VAL A 182 1.17 19.59 11.91
N MET A 183 1.54 18.79 12.91
CA MET A 183 1.02 18.94 14.28
C MET A 183 1.57 20.18 14.98
N ASP A 184 2.85 20.48 14.80
CA ASP A 184 3.50 21.66 15.40
C ASP A 184 3.01 22.98 14.76
N ASN A 185 2.58 22.94 13.49
CA ASN A 185 2.11 24.10 12.72
C ASN A 185 0.60 24.01 12.39
N TYR A 186 -0.21 23.39 13.25
CA TYR A 186 -1.61 23.06 12.96
C TYR A 186 -2.47 24.26 12.49
N GLN A 187 -2.16 25.49 12.93
CA GLN A 187 -2.85 26.71 12.49
C GLN A 187 -2.61 27.01 11.00
N GLU A 188 -1.39 26.78 10.49
CA GLU A 188 -1.03 26.95 9.07
C GLU A 188 -1.93 26.07 8.20
N PHE A 189 -2.17 24.85 8.66
CA PHE A 189 -3.01 23.87 7.99
C PHE A 189 -4.50 24.02 8.33
N SER A 190 -4.89 24.91 9.25
CA SER A 190 -6.25 25.02 9.78
C SER A 190 -6.82 23.66 10.25
N ILE A 191 -5.99 22.85 10.90
CA ILE A 191 -6.37 21.53 11.41
C ILE A 191 -6.51 21.55 12.94
N ASP A 192 -7.35 20.67 13.47
CA ASP A 192 -7.45 20.45 14.90
C ASP A 192 -6.43 19.38 15.33
N PRO A 193 -5.41 19.74 16.15
CA PRO A 193 -4.39 18.79 16.59
C PRO A 193 -4.93 17.67 17.49
N LYS A 194 -6.20 17.73 17.91
CA LYS A 194 -6.89 16.65 18.64
C LYS A 194 -7.65 15.68 17.73
N GLN A 195 -7.74 15.97 16.44
CA GLN A 195 -8.51 15.21 15.45
C GLN A 195 -7.61 14.77 14.28
N VAL A 196 -6.44 14.22 14.62
CA VAL A 196 -5.46 13.70 13.66
C VAL A 196 -5.61 12.19 13.53
N PHE A 197 -5.78 11.72 12.29
CA PHE A 197 -5.84 10.31 11.93
C PHE A 197 -4.64 9.98 11.05
N LEU A 198 -4.06 8.80 11.25
CA LEU A 198 -3.04 8.26 10.35
C LEU A 198 -3.68 7.16 9.50
N CYS A 199 -3.43 7.16 8.20
CA CYS A 199 -4.00 6.19 7.28
C CYS A 199 -2.91 5.68 6.34
N GLY A 200 -2.95 4.40 6.01
CA GLY A 200 -2.11 3.89 4.95
C GLY A 200 -2.54 2.52 4.46
N ASP A 201 -2.23 2.24 3.21
CA ASP A 201 -2.53 0.97 2.55
C ASP A 201 -1.26 0.15 2.34
N SER A 202 -1.35 -1.19 2.45
CA SER A 202 -0.22 -2.08 2.19
C SER A 202 1.03 -1.69 3.00
N ALA A 203 2.15 -1.38 2.33
CA ALA A 203 3.37 -0.83 2.92
C ALA A 203 3.16 0.52 3.63
N GLY A 204 2.24 1.37 3.16
CA GLY A 204 1.83 2.59 3.85
C GLY A 204 1.12 2.31 5.17
N GLY A 205 0.40 1.17 5.28
CA GLY A 205 -0.15 0.67 6.53
C GLY A 205 0.94 0.31 7.56
N ASN A 206 2.07 -0.23 7.10
CA ASN A 206 3.27 -0.42 7.94
C ASN A 206 3.75 0.92 8.52
N ILE A 207 3.94 1.91 7.62
CA ILE A 207 4.41 3.25 7.98
C ILE A 207 3.43 3.89 8.97
N ALA A 208 2.12 3.80 8.74
CA ALA A 208 1.10 4.37 9.63
C ALA A 208 1.22 3.86 11.07
N VAL A 209 1.42 2.55 11.27
CA VAL A 209 1.60 1.95 12.61
C VAL A 209 2.90 2.43 13.26
N VAL A 210 4.00 2.45 12.50
CA VAL A 210 5.31 2.81 13.04
C VAL A 210 5.38 4.30 13.38
N VAL A 211 4.86 5.17 12.50
CA VAL A 211 4.77 6.62 12.72
C VAL A 211 3.88 6.93 13.93
N GLU A 212 2.72 6.29 14.04
CA GLU A 212 1.85 6.43 15.22
C GLU A 212 2.63 6.18 16.51
N ARG A 213 3.34 5.05 16.58
CA ARG A 213 4.11 4.67 17.76
C ARG A 213 5.17 5.71 18.12
N GLN A 214 5.91 6.20 17.13
CA GLN A 214 6.97 7.19 17.36
C GLN A 214 6.39 8.51 17.88
N ILE A 215 5.31 9.00 17.26
CA ILE A 215 4.65 10.25 17.68
C ILE A 215 4.03 10.10 19.08
N ARG A 216 3.40 8.96 19.37
CA ARG A 216 2.84 8.68 20.71
C ARG A 216 3.93 8.63 21.79
N HIS A 217 5.10 8.07 21.49
CA HIS A 217 6.22 8.03 22.43
C HIS A 217 6.75 9.43 22.78
N GLU A 218 6.67 10.38 21.85
CA GLU A 218 7.04 11.78 22.10
C GLU A 218 6.07 12.53 23.02
N GLN A 219 4.86 12.00 23.25
CA GLN A 219 3.80 12.61 24.06
C GLN A 219 3.42 14.04 23.63
N LYS A 220 3.74 14.44 22.40
CA LYS A 220 3.49 15.80 21.90
C LYS A 220 2.06 16.03 21.46
N SER A 221 1.35 14.97 21.10
CA SER A 221 0.04 15.09 20.45
C SER A 221 -0.75 13.77 20.49
N ILE A 222 -2.07 13.87 20.27
CA ILE A 222 -2.99 12.74 20.32
C ILE A 222 -3.33 12.32 18.88
N ILE A 223 -2.85 11.13 18.47
CA ILE A 223 -3.38 10.45 17.29
C ILE A 223 -4.74 9.86 17.67
N ARG A 224 -5.80 10.37 17.04
CA ARG A 224 -7.19 10.02 17.34
C ARG A 224 -7.56 8.62 16.84
N GLY A 225 -6.94 8.19 15.75
CA GLY A 225 -7.05 6.82 15.27
C GLY A 225 -6.10 6.50 14.12
N VAL A 226 -5.93 5.21 13.87
CA VAL A 226 -5.14 4.67 12.75
C VAL A 226 -6.04 3.85 11.84
N ILE A 227 -5.93 4.04 10.53
CA ILE A 227 -6.68 3.34 9.50
C ILE A 227 -5.70 2.51 8.67
N LEU A 228 -5.84 1.20 8.74
CA LEU A 228 -4.96 0.23 8.09
C LEU A 228 -5.72 -0.50 7.00
N LEU A 229 -5.25 -0.37 5.76
CA LEU A 229 -5.89 -0.96 4.58
C LEU A 229 -4.98 -2.07 4.06
N TYR A 230 -5.39 -3.33 4.26
CA TYR A 230 -4.65 -4.55 3.91
C TYR A 230 -3.14 -4.41 4.20
N PRO A 231 -2.77 -4.07 5.45
CA PRO A 231 -1.42 -3.62 5.78
C PRO A 231 -0.38 -4.74 5.71
N LEU A 232 0.83 -4.38 5.29
CA LEU A 232 2.03 -5.23 5.40
C LEU A 232 2.63 -5.06 6.80
N LEU A 233 2.45 -6.04 7.69
CA LEU A 233 2.81 -5.90 9.10
C LEU A 233 3.95 -6.82 9.55
N GLN A 234 4.36 -7.77 8.70
CA GLN A 234 5.55 -8.58 8.95
C GLN A 234 6.26 -9.01 7.66
N LEU A 235 7.57 -9.19 7.77
CA LEU A 235 8.43 -9.72 6.71
C LEU A 235 9.21 -10.97 7.16
N VAL A 236 8.68 -11.72 8.12
CA VAL A 236 9.36 -12.85 8.78
C VAL A 236 8.84 -14.20 8.31
N ASN A 237 7.53 -14.42 8.39
CA ASN A 237 6.90 -15.70 8.10
C ASN A 237 6.05 -15.60 6.83
N PHE A 238 6.58 -16.12 5.73
CA PHE A 238 5.90 -16.15 4.43
C PHE A 238 5.06 -17.42 4.21
N ARG A 239 4.79 -18.17 5.28
CA ARG A 239 4.01 -19.42 5.27
C ARG A 239 2.80 -19.38 6.20
N LEU A 240 2.36 -18.18 6.58
CA LEU A 240 1.07 -18.00 7.24
C LEU A 240 -0.08 -18.48 6.33
N PRO A 241 -1.26 -18.83 6.88
CA PRO A 241 -2.35 -19.43 6.12
C PRO A 241 -2.68 -18.71 4.81
N SER A 242 -2.84 -17.37 4.83
CA SER A 242 -3.16 -16.60 3.62
C SER A 242 -2.03 -16.55 2.60
N TYR A 243 -0.76 -16.59 3.03
CA TYR A 243 0.37 -16.66 2.10
C TYR A 243 0.32 -17.95 1.29
N LEU A 244 -0.08 -19.05 1.90
CA LEU A 244 -0.20 -20.35 1.23
C LEU A 244 -1.48 -20.44 0.38
N THR A 245 -2.62 -20.02 0.91
CA THR A 245 -3.91 -20.18 0.22
C THR A 245 -4.13 -19.16 -0.89
N ASN A 246 -3.62 -17.93 -0.72
CA ASN A 246 -3.84 -16.83 -1.67
C ASN A 246 -2.69 -16.60 -2.64
N SER A 247 -1.51 -17.23 -2.45
CA SER A 247 -0.39 -17.14 -3.42
C SER A 247 -0.77 -17.47 -4.88
N PRO A 248 -1.62 -18.49 -5.16
CA PRO A 248 -2.11 -18.76 -6.52
C PRO A 248 -2.93 -17.63 -7.15
N TYR A 249 -3.45 -16.72 -6.34
CA TYR A 249 -4.29 -15.60 -6.71
C TYR A 249 -3.56 -14.27 -6.52
N ASN A 250 -2.22 -14.21 -6.49
CA ASN A 250 -1.51 -12.94 -6.29
C ASN A 250 -1.79 -11.94 -7.43
N ILE A 251 -2.66 -10.96 -7.14
CA ILE A 251 -3.20 -9.99 -8.10
C ILE A 251 -2.53 -8.65 -7.93
N LEU A 252 -2.14 -8.05 -9.06
CA LEU A 252 -1.29 -6.87 -9.22
C LEU A 252 0.20 -7.18 -9.31
N SER A 253 0.62 -8.44 -9.41
CA SER A 253 2.03 -8.81 -9.57
C SER A 253 3.00 -8.38 -8.45
N ILE A 254 2.61 -7.43 -7.58
CA ILE A 254 3.44 -6.81 -6.55
C ILE A 254 3.58 -7.67 -5.30
N LEU A 255 2.64 -8.58 -5.08
CA LEU A 255 2.71 -9.59 -4.02
C LEU A 255 3.09 -10.98 -4.55
N ARG A 256 3.52 -11.08 -5.81
CA ARG A 256 4.20 -12.30 -6.27
C ARG A 256 5.45 -12.51 -5.41
N GLU A 257 5.83 -13.76 -5.23
CA GLU A 257 6.95 -14.13 -4.36
C GLU A 257 8.25 -13.40 -4.75
N ASP A 258 8.50 -13.21 -6.05
CA ASP A 258 9.66 -12.48 -6.58
C ASP A 258 9.63 -10.99 -6.24
N ILE A 259 8.45 -10.36 -6.29
CA ILE A 259 8.33 -8.93 -5.96
C ILE A 259 8.34 -8.72 -4.44
N LEU A 260 7.67 -9.55 -3.64
CA LEU A 260 7.72 -9.42 -2.19
C LEU A 260 9.11 -9.73 -1.61
N THR A 261 9.88 -10.60 -2.27
CA THR A 261 11.33 -10.76 -1.98
C THR A 261 12.09 -9.45 -2.24
N GLN A 262 11.81 -8.77 -3.36
CA GLN A 262 12.41 -7.48 -3.67
C GLN A 262 11.98 -6.39 -2.69
N VAL A 263 10.70 -6.33 -2.31
CA VAL A 263 10.20 -5.43 -1.25
C VAL A 263 11.03 -5.62 0.02
N THR A 264 11.22 -6.87 0.45
CA THR A 264 12.01 -7.20 1.65
C THR A 264 13.45 -6.72 1.50
N ASN A 265 14.11 -7.07 0.40
CA ASN A 265 15.52 -6.76 0.17
C ASN A 265 15.78 -5.27 -0.03
N PHE A 266 14.94 -4.57 -0.78
CA PHE A 266 15.05 -3.13 -1.00
C PHE A 266 14.73 -2.35 0.26
N TYR A 267 13.74 -2.75 1.05
CA TYR A 267 13.39 -2.01 2.26
C TYR A 267 14.42 -2.19 3.37
N VAL A 268 14.87 -3.42 3.62
CA VAL A 268 15.73 -3.78 4.75
C VAL A 268 17.23 -3.75 4.39
N ASN A 269 17.55 -3.50 3.12
CA ASN A 269 18.90 -3.55 2.56
C ASN A 269 19.59 -4.89 2.82
N THR A 270 19.03 -5.94 2.21
CA THR A 270 19.44 -7.34 2.34
C THR A 270 19.43 -8.04 0.98
N SER A 271 19.85 -9.30 0.94
CA SER A 271 19.94 -10.08 -0.30
C SER A 271 19.40 -11.52 -0.14
N PHE A 272 18.25 -11.68 0.52
CA PHE A 272 17.62 -12.99 0.67
C PHE A 272 17.22 -13.58 -0.69
N ALA A 273 17.39 -14.89 -0.84
CA ALA A 273 16.86 -15.58 -2.01
C ALA A 273 15.35 -15.80 -1.86
N LYS A 274 14.60 -15.73 -2.96
CA LYS A 274 13.15 -15.95 -2.97
C LYS A 274 12.75 -17.26 -2.29
N ASN A 275 13.38 -18.38 -2.67
CA ASN A 275 13.07 -19.68 -2.09
C ASN A 275 13.38 -19.74 -0.59
N GLU A 276 14.39 -19.00 -0.14
CA GLU A 276 14.78 -18.92 1.26
C GLU A 276 13.71 -18.21 2.12
N LEU A 277 13.12 -17.13 1.60
CA LEU A 277 12.02 -16.44 2.26
C LEU A 277 10.73 -17.28 2.26
N PHE A 278 10.28 -17.74 1.09
CA PHE A 278 8.96 -18.38 0.93
C PHE A 278 8.90 -19.83 1.42
N GLN A 279 10.06 -20.46 1.62
CA GLN A 279 10.16 -21.72 2.37
C GLN A 279 10.53 -21.51 3.83
N ASN A 280 10.59 -20.26 4.34
CA ASN A 280 11.04 -19.93 5.69
C ASN A 280 12.42 -20.53 6.05
N GLN A 281 13.27 -20.82 5.06
CA GLN A 281 14.62 -21.38 5.25
C GLN A 281 15.64 -20.34 5.73
N HIS A 282 15.24 -19.09 5.93
CA HIS A 282 16.03 -18.07 6.60
C HIS A 282 15.84 -18.10 8.14
N LEU A 283 14.90 -18.89 8.66
CA LEU A 283 14.54 -18.97 10.08
C LEU A 283 15.09 -20.22 10.75
N SER A 284 15.65 -20.06 11.95
CA SER A 284 15.89 -21.17 12.87
C SER A 284 14.61 -21.59 13.61
N SER A 285 14.67 -22.72 14.31
CA SER A 285 13.59 -23.13 15.22
C SER A 285 13.31 -22.11 16.32
N ASP A 286 14.32 -21.38 16.78
CA ASP A 286 14.18 -20.37 17.83
C ASP A 286 13.52 -19.10 17.29
N ASP A 287 13.89 -18.65 16.09
CA ASP A 287 13.22 -17.52 15.42
C ASP A 287 11.74 -17.83 15.19
N TYR A 288 11.44 -19.04 14.74
CA TYR A 288 10.09 -19.49 14.51
C TYR A 288 9.28 -19.55 15.81
N ASN A 289 9.85 -20.13 16.87
CA ASN A 289 9.25 -20.11 18.20
C ASN A 289 8.97 -18.68 18.69
N TYR A 290 9.93 -17.78 18.51
CA TYR A 290 9.79 -16.38 18.90
C TYR A 290 8.65 -15.70 18.12
N PHE A 291 8.58 -15.85 16.80
CA PHE A 291 7.48 -15.34 15.98
C PHE A 291 6.13 -15.81 16.51
N TYR A 292 5.95 -17.12 16.70
CA TYR A 292 4.70 -17.70 17.19
C TYR A 292 4.37 -17.30 18.63
N SER A 293 5.38 -17.04 19.47
CA SER A 293 5.18 -16.51 20.82
C SER A 293 4.55 -15.11 20.82
N LYS A 294 4.85 -14.29 19.80
CA LYS A 294 4.28 -12.94 19.65
C LYS A 294 2.87 -12.95 19.08
N VAL A 295 2.61 -13.77 18.06
CA VAL A 295 1.29 -13.80 17.38
C VAL A 295 0.30 -14.78 18.01
N ASN A 296 0.71 -15.54 19.04
CA ASN A 296 -0.13 -16.44 19.82
C ASN A 296 -0.91 -17.48 18.98
N LEU A 297 -0.31 -17.92 17.86
CA LEU A 297 -0.81 -19.00 17.03
C LEU A 297 -0.26 -20.36 17.52
N PRO A 298 -0.95 -21.48 17.26
CA PRO A 298 -0.35 -22.80 17.39
C PRO A 298 0.84 -22.91 16.43
N ILE A 299 1.96 -23.43 16.92
CA ILE A 299 3.18 -23.58 16.11
C ILE A 299 2.90 -24.55 14.96
N ALA A 300 3.09 -24.09 13.72
CA ALA A 300 2.97 -24.93 12.55
C ALA A 300 4.18 -25.86 12.38
N ASN A 301 4.13 -26.74 11.37
CA ASN A 301 5.22 -27.67 11.02
C ASN A 301 6.58 -26.96 10.92
N LYS A 302 7.65 -27.60 11.43
CA LYS A 302 9.03 -27.05 11.48
C LYS A 302 10.03 -27.78 10.58
N ASP A 303 9.62 -28.80 9.84
CA ASP A 303 10.51 -29.72 9.11
C ASP A 303 11.32 -29.03 8.01
N HIS A 304 10.90 -27.83 7.61
CA HIS A 304 11.54 -27.00 6.59
C HIS A 304 12.51 -25.96 7.14
N LEU A 305 12.62 -25.81 8.47
CA LEU A 305 13.48 -24.82 9.11
C LEU A 305 14.95 -25.23 9.09
N VAL A 306 15.83 -24.24 9.13
CA VAL A 306 17.28 -24.46 9.15
C VAL A 306 17.82 -24.50 10.58
N GLU A 307 18.97 -25.15 10.78
CA GLU A 307 19.64 -25.18 12.10
C GLU A 307 20.09 -23.78 12.51
N LYS A 308 20.61 -23.00 11.55
CA LYS A 308 21.10 -21.64 11.77
C LYS A 308 20.44 -20.68 10.78
N SER A 309 19.91 -19.59 11.32
CA SER A 309 19.26 -18.53 10.56
C SER A 309 20.21 -17.86 9.59
N HIS A 310 19.64 -17.26 8.54
CA HIS A 310 20.39 -16.37 7.67
C HIS A 310 20.95 -15.16 8.48
N PRO A 311 22.17 -14.68 8.18
CA PRO A 311 22.81 -13.62 8.96
C PRO A 311 22.02 -12.32 9.09
N ASP A 312 21.15 -12.01 8.13
CA ASP A 312 20.31 -10.80 8.11
C ASP A 312 18.91 -11.00 8.72
N THR A 313 18.52 -12.23 9.08
CA THR A 313 17.15 -12.54 9.57
C THR A 313 16.73 -11.67 10.75
N TRP A 314 17.66 -11.34 11.65
CA TRP A 314 17.39 -10.51 12.82
C TRP A 314 16.81 -9.12 12.47
N LYS A 315 17.14 -8.58 11.28
CA LYS A 315 16.59 -7.29 10.83
C LYS A 315 15.08 -7.35 10.62
N LEU A 316 14.57 -8.50 10.14
CA LEU A 316 13.14 -8.72 9.88
C LEU A 316 12.31 -8.75 11.18
N PHE A 317 12.94 -9.09 12.31
CA PHE A 317 12.32 -9.09 13.64
C PHE A 317 12.26 -7.71 14.30
N ASN A 318 12.85 -6.68 13.70
CA ASN A 318 12.74 -5.31 14.21
C ASN A 318 11.27 -4.86 14.14
N GLU A 319 10.71 -4.41 15.26
CA GLU A 319 9.32 -3.97 15.34
C GLU A 319 8.99 -2.71 14.55
N ASN A 320 9.97 -1.94 14.07
CA ASN A 320 9.79 -0.84 13.11
C ASN A 320 9.82 -1.31 11.65
N ILE A 321 10.14 -2.58 11.40
CA ILE A 321 10.05 -3.25 10.09
C ILE A 321 8.82 -4.16 10.07
N SER A 322 8.67 -4.99 11.10
CA SER A 322 7.56 -5.92 11.32
C SER A 322 6.74 -5.51 12.56
N PRO A 323 5.89 -4.47 12.47
CA PRO A 323 5.09 -3.98 13.60
C PRO A 323 4.12 -5.04 14.17
N LEU A 324 3.78 -6.09 13.42
CA LEU A 324 3.06 -7.25 13.96
C LEU A 324 3.80 -7.90 15.13
N LEU A 325 5.11 -7.71 15.28
CA LEU A 325 5.94 -8.31 16.31
C LEU A 325 6.26 -7.37 17.48
N ALA A 326 5.70 -6.16 17.47
CA ALA A 326 5.87 -5.20 18.56
C ALA A 326 5.45 -5.79 19.92
N ASP A 327 6.07 -5.32 20.99
CA ASP A 327 5.74 -5.79 22.33
C ASP A 327 4.29 -5.49 22.73
N ASP A 328 3.69 -6.39 23.51
CA ASP A 328 2.31 -6.23 24.00
C ASP A 328 2.09 -4.92 24.75
N LYS A 329 3.12 -4.44 25.49
CA LYS A 329 3.07 -3.14 26.18
C LYS A 329 2.92 -1.95 25.23
N ILE A 330 3.50 -2.06 24.03
CA ILE A 330 3.44 -1.03 22.99
C ILE A 330 2.05 -1.05 22.35
N LEU A 331 1.59 -2.25 21.98
CA LEU A 331 0.30 -2.47 21.31
C LEU A 331 -0.91 -2.20 22.22
N HIS A 332 -0.81 -2.48 23.52
CA HIS A 332 -1.87 -2.19 24.49
C HIS A 332 -2.25 -0.70 24.52
N ASN A 333 -1.29 0.18 24.21
CA ASN A 333 -1.46 1.61 24.19
C ASN A 333 -1.76 2.17 22.78
N SER A 334 -2.03 1.31 21.80
CA SER A 334 -2.43 1.74 20.46
C SER A 334 -3.75 2.54 20.49
N PRO A 335 -3.92 3.52 19.59
CA PRO A 335 -5.15 4.29 19.50
C PRO A 335 -6.28 3.46 18.87
N SER A 336 -7.48 4.05 18.77
CA SER A 336 -8.58 3.46 18.00
C SER A 336 -8.08 3.08 16.61
N THR A 337 -8.35 1.84 16.19
CA THR A 337 -7.78 1.32 14.94
C THR A 337 -8.86 0.75 14.04
N PHE A 338 -8.89 1.15 12.78
CA PHE A 338 -9.65 0.49 11.73
C PHE A 338 -8.73 -0.42 10.92
N ILE A 339 -9.14 -1.65 10.66
CA ILE A 339 -8.41 -2.62 9.85
C ILE A 339 -9.36 -3.13 8.77
N GLY A 340 -9.13 -2.71 7.53
CA GLY A 340 -9.83 -3.20 6.35
C GLY A 340 -8.97 -4.22 5.62
N ALA A 341 -9.33 -5.50 5.68
CA ALA A 341 -8.58 -6.60 5.06
C ALA A 341 -9.21 -7.05 3.75
N CYS A 342 -8.40 -7.61 2.84
CA CYS A 342 -8.88 -8.18 1.57
C CYS A 342 -8.90 -9.71 1.66
N THR A 343 -10.04 -10.34 1.33
CA THR A 343 -10.17 -11.82 1.36
C THR A 343 -9.17 -12.51 0.41
N TYR A 344 -8.89 -11.91 -0.75
CA TYR A 344 -7.99 -12.48 -1.77
C TYR A 344 -6.62 -11.81 -1.73
N ASP A 345 -5.96 -11.89 -0.58
CA ASP A 345 -4.69 -11.25 -0.30
C ASP A 345 -3.78 -12.15 0.55
N VAL A 346 -2.50 -12.22 0.22
CA VAL A 346 -1.51 -12.92 1.05
C VAL A 346 -1.29 -12.22 2.39
N LEU A 347 -1.55 -10.91 2.49
CA LEU A 347 -1.45 -10.13 3.74
C LEU A 347 -2.73 -10.22 4.60
N LEU A 348 -3.71 -11.04 4.23
CA LEU A 348 -4.90 -11.25 5.05
C LEU A 348 -4.54 -11.76 6.46
N SER A 349 -3.61 -12.71 6.58
CA SER A 349 -3.13 -13.19 7.87
C SER A 349 -2.42 -12.12 8.69
N ASP A 350 -1.68 -11.19 8.07
CA ASP A 350 -1.09 -10.05 8.78
C ASP A 350 -2.18 -9.21 9.47
N SER A 351 -3.25 -8.91 8.73
CA SER A 351 -4.39 -8.13 9.22
C SER A 351 -5.14 -8.84 10.35
N GLN A 352 -5.41 -10.14 10.17
CA GLN A 352 -6.11 -10.97 11.16
C GLN A 352 -5.31 -11.08 12.46
N LEU A 353 -4.02 -11.39 12.37
CA LEU A 353 -3.16 -11.55 13.54
C LEU A 353 -2.99 -10.23 14.29
N TYR A 354 -2.83 -9.12 13.58
CA TYR A 354 -2.74 -7.83 14.24
C TYR A 354 -4.03 -7.48 14.99
N PHE A 355 -5.18 -7.69 14.35
CA PHE A 355 -6.48 -7.50 14.99
C PHE A 355 -6.66 -8.37 16.24
N GLU A 356 -6.36 -9.67 16.15
CA GLU A 356 -6.44 -10.61 17.28
C GLU A 356 -5.53 -10.18 18.44
N ARG A 357 -4.32 -9.69 18.15
CA ARG A 357 -3.42 -9.15 19.17
C ARG A 357 -4.01 -7.91 19.84
N LEU A 358 -4.53 -6.94 19.08
CA LEU A 358 -5.16 -5.74 19.66
C LEU A 358 -6.40 -6.10 20.50
N GLN A 359 -7.22 -7.07 20.04
CA GLN A 359 -8.37 -7.59 20.79
C GLN A 359 -7.94 -8.21 22.13
N LYS A 360 -6.95 -9.12 22.10
CA LYS A 360 -6.43 -9.79 23.30
C LYS A 360 -5.88 -8.80 24.34
N LEU A 361 -5.29 -7.71 23.86
CA LEU A 361 -4.75 -6.64 24.70
C LEU A 361 -5.80 -5.62 25.16
N ASN A 362 -7.09 -5.82 24.83
CA ASN A 362 -8.19 -4.94 25.16
C ASN A 362 -7.99 -3.49 24.67
N VAL A 363 -7.37 -3.32 23.50
CA VAL A 363 -7.26 -2.02 22.84
C VAL A 363 -8.66 -1.52 22.50
N LYS A 364 -8.96 -0.28 22.87
CA LYS A 364 -10.32 0.28 22.75
C LYS A 364 -10.65 0.64 21.30
N ASP A 365 -11.93 0.49 20.96
CA ASP A 365 -12.53 1.01 19.73
C ASP A 365 -11.85 0.54 18.43
N ILE A 366 -11.42 -0.72 18.40
CA ILE A 366 -10.90 -1.38 17.21
C ILE A 366 -12.02 -1.91 16.31
N VAL A 367 -11.91 -1.70 15.00
CA VAL A 367 -12.87 -2.12 13.99
C VAL A 367 -12.14 -2.98 12.96
N TYR A 368 -12.62 -4.21 12.76
CA TYR A 368 -12.14 -5.09 11.70
C TYR A 368 -13.25 -5.33 10.67
N ARG A 369 -12.87 -5.25 9.40
CA ARG A 369 -13.74 -5.53 8.25
C ARG A 369 -12.94 -6.30 7.22
N GLU A 370 -13.54 -7.35 6.69
CA GLU A 370 -12.97 -8.12 5.60
C GLU A 370 -13.83 -7.92 4.35
N TYR A 371 -13.18 -7.52 3.25
CA TYR A 371 -13.83 -7.22 1.99
C TYR A 371 -13.45 -8.28 0.96
N ARG A 372 -14.45 -8.76 0.21
CA ARG A 372 -14.29 -9.78 -0.83
C ARG A 372 -13.65 -9.21 -2.10
N ILE A 373 -12.48 -8.62 -1.93
CA ILE A 373 -11.68 -7.96 -2.95
C ILE A 373 -10.20 -8.36 -2.77
N PHE A 374 -9.35 -7.84 -3.64
CA PHE A 374 -7.93 -8.17 -3.72
C PHE A 374 -7.05 -7.02 -3.21
N HIS A 375 -5.77 -7.33 -3.00
CA HIS A 375 -4.78 -6.34 -2.54
C HIS A 375 -4.69 -5.12 -3.47
N GLY A 376 -4.57 -3.91 -2.92
CA GLY A 376 -4.40 -2.68 -3.71
C GLY A 376 -5.63 -2.28 -4.54
N ALA A 377 -6.78 -2.93 -4.35
CA ALA A 377 -7.96 -2.65 -5.15
C ALA A 377 -8.53 -1.22 -4.98
N MET A 378 -8.12 -0.50 -3.94
CA MET A 378 -8.59 0.86 -3.68
C MET A 378 -8.05 1.92 -4.65
N THR A 379 -7.01 1.60 -5.44
CA THR A 379 -6.60 2.46 -6.56
C THR A 379 -7.55 2.37 -7.76
N PHE A 380 -8.54 1.46 -7.71
CA PHE A 380 -9.54 1.23 -8.75
C PHE A 380 -10.94 1.57 -8.24
N VAL A 381 -11.14 2.80 -7.78
CA VAL A 381 -12.48 3.32 -7.43
C VAL A 381 -13.13 4.14 -8.55
N ASP A 382 -12.41 4.59 -9.57
CA ASP A 382 -13.03 5.35 -10.66
C ASP A 382 -13.36 4.51 -11.92
N PHE A 383 -14.38 4.94 -12.65
CA PHE A 383 -14.76 4.38 -13.95
C PHE A 383 -13.58 4.46 -14.96
N PRO A 384 -13.38 3.47 -15.84
CA PRO A 384 -14.20 2.28 -16.11
C PRO A 384 -13.86 1.04 -15.26
N VAL A 385 -12.87 1.14 -14.38
CA VAL A 385 -12.31 -0.02 -13.64
C VAL A 385 -12.73 -0.09 -12.18
N ALA A 386 -13.67 0.77 -11.76
CA ALA A 386 -14.23 0.82 -10.42
C ALA A 386 -14.69 -0.54 -9.87
N PHE A 387 -14.34 -0.80 -8.62
CA PHE A 387 -14.92 -1.87 -7.78
C PHE A 387 -15.80 -1.25 -6.70
N ASN A 388 -17.01 -1.78 -6.54
CA ASN A 388 -17.94 -1.28 -5.52
C ASN A 388 -17.38 -1.54 -4.11
N GLU A 389 -16.71 -2.69 -3.92
CA GLU A 389 -16.13 -3.04 -2.63
C GLU A 389 -14.96 -2.12 -2.26
N ALA A 390 -14.28 -1.53 -3.26
CA ALA A 390 -13.26 -0.52 -3.01
C ALA A 390 -13.88 0.80 -2.52
N PHE A 391 -15.06 1.18 -3.02
CA PHE A 391 -15.84 2.29 -2.45
C PHE A 391 -16.34 1.99 -1.05
N ASP A 392 -16.82 0.77 -0.79
CA ASP A 392 -17.31 0.38 0.55
C ASP A 392 -16.19 0.57 1.59
N ILE A 393 -14.94 0.19 1.27
CA ILE A 393 -13.79 0.43 2.13
C ILE A 393 -13.61 1.93 2.41
N ILE A 394 -13.62 2.78 1.38
CA ILE A 394 -13.45 4.23 1.55
C ILE A 394 -14.57 4.82 2.42
N HIS A 395 -15.81 4.40 2.21
CA HIS A 395 -16.95 4.87 3.00
C HIS A 395 -16.85 4.42 4.46
N ASP A 396 -16.46 3.18 4.73
CA ASP A 396 -16.25 2.68 6.10
C ASP A 396 -15.10 3.43 6.80
N CYS A 397 -14.03 3.76 6.07
CA CYS A 397 -12.93 4.60 6.57
C CYS A 397 -13.42 6.02 6.91
N ALA A 398 -14.17 6.63 6.00
CA ALA A 398 -14.77 7.94 6.21
C ALA A 398 -15.69 7.93 7.44
N GLN A 399 -16.52 6.90 7.59
CA GLN A 399 -17.41 6.78 8.72
C GLN A 399 -16.66 6.52 10.04
N PHE A 400 -15.55 5.79 9.99
CA PHE A 400 -14.66 5.62 11.14
C PHE A 400 -14.12 6.97 11.65
N VAL A 401 -13.73 7.86 10.72
CA VAL A 401 -13.30 9.24 11.01
C VAL A 401 -14.47 10.06 11.55
N ILE A 402 -15.59 10.14 10.83
CA ILE A 402 -16.78 10.92 11.21
C ILE A 402 -17.27 10.57 12.62
N ASN A 403 -17.32 9.28 12.95
CA ASN A 403 -17.79 8.82 14.27
C ASN A 403 -16.83 9.19 15.42
N ARG A 404 -15.62 9.66 15.10
CA ARG A 404 -14.56 10.01 16.07
C ARG A 404 -14.15 11.48 16.00
N THR A 405 -14.77 12.24 15.10
CA THR A 405 -14.61 13.68 14.98
C THR A 405 -15.81 14.40 15.58
N THR A 406 -15.55 15.59 16.10
CA THR A 406 -16.59 16.54 16.47
C THR A 406 -16.54 17.67 15.47
N PHE A 407 -17.44 17.64 14.47
CA PHE A 407 -17.65 18.77 13.59
C PHE A 407 -18.38 19.86 14.40
N ILE A 408 -17.71 20.99 14.61
CA ILE A 408 -18.38 22.19 15.10
C ILE A 408 -19.07 22.78 13.88
N ILE A 409 -20.38 22.51 13.74
CA ILE A 409 -21.24 22.99 12.65
C ILE A 409 -21.59 24.47 12.89
#